data_AF-A0A5S9QRW0-F1
#
_entry.id   AF-A0A5S9QRW0-F1
#
_cell.length_a   1.000
_cell.length_b   1.000
_cell.length_c   1.000
_cell.angle_alpha   90.00
_cell.angle_beta   90.00
_cell.angle_gamma   90.00
#
_symmetry.space_group_name_H-M   'P 1'
#
loop_
_entity.id
_entity.type
_entity.pdbx_description
1 polymer ?
#
loop_
_entity_poly.entity_id
_entity_poly.type
_entity_poly.pdbx_seq_one_letter_code
_entity_poly.pdbx_strand_id
1 'polypeptide(L)'
;MAVTGQDVADFLGQGSDTTLVALAGEVVPVITAMVRAYTRGRGFTDDEPNGELAAVITTGSARMVGNPEQLHTRVGSVEIRAGFNGFSLAETFVLNRYRKRAL
;
A
#
# COMPACT_ATOMS: atom_id res chain seq x y z
N MET A 1 -1.55 -4.88 14.92
CA MET A 1 -0.50 -3.87 14.84
C MET A 1 -0.68 -3.09 13.55
N ALA A 2 -0.71 -1.76 13.64
CA ALA A 2 -0.72 -0.90 12.47
C ALA A 2 0.54 -1.12 11.59
N VAL A 3 0.37 -1.01 10.27
CA VAL A 3 1.50 -1.00 9.33
C VAL A 3 2.26 0.30 9.51
N THR A 4 3.59 0.22 9.50
CA THR A 4 4.50 1.36 9.65
C THR A 4 5.33 1.59 8.40
N GLY A 5 6.00 2.74 8.32
CA GLY A 5 6.99 2.99 7.26
C GLY A 5 8.15 2.00 7.30
N GLN A 6 8.54 1.52 8.49
CA GLN A 6 9.59 0.51 8.66
C GLN A 6 9.18 -0.81 8.00
N ASP A 7 7.94 -1.27 8.20
CA ASP A 7 7.45 -2.53 7.61
C ASP A 7 7.52 -2.50 6.07
N VAL A 8 7.22 -1.35 5.46
CA VAL A 8 7.29 -1.17 4.02
C VAL A 8 8.74 -1.12 3.52
N ALA A 9 9.62 -0.42 4.23
CA ALA A 9 11.04 -0.35 3.89
C ALA A 9 11.72 -1.72 4.02
N ASP A 10 11.40 -2.47 5.08
CA ASP A 10 11.86 -3.85 5.28
C ASP A 10 11.36 -4.77 4.16
N PHE A 11 10.08 -4.65 3.78
CA PHE A 11 9.51 -5.39 2.65
C PHE A 11 10.24 -5.12 1.33
N LEU A 12 10.71 -3.89 1.11
CA LEU A 12 11.51 -3.51 -0.06
C LEU A 12 13.00 -3.91 0.06
N GLY A 13 13.42 -4.48 1.18
CA GLY A 13 14.82 -4.84 1.46
C GLY A 13 15.71 -3.62 1.74
N GLN A 14 15.12 -2.48 2.09
CA GLN A 14 15.78 -1.18 2.31
C GLN A 14 15.49 -0.61 3.71
N GLY A 15 15.32 -1.48 4.70
CA GLY A 15 14.96 -1.11 6.08
C GLY A 15 15.93 -0.15 6.78
N SER A 16 17.19 -0.09 6.32
CA SER A 16 18.20 0.84 6.85
C SER A 16 18.18 2.22 6.18
N ASP A 17 17.41 2.40 5.10
CA ASP A 17 17.24 3.69 4.44
C ASP A 17 16.21 4.54 5.20
N THR A 18 16.71 5.38 6.10
CA THR A 18 15.87 6.26 6.92
C THR A 18 15.02 7.25 6.10
N THR A 19 15.45 7.61 4.88
CA THR A 19 14.66 8.51 4.02
C THR A 19 13.47 7.78 3.41
N LEU A 20 13.68 6.52 3.00
CA LEU A 20 12.62 5.63 2.54
C LEU A 20 11.62 5.33 3.65
N VAL A 21 12.09 5.03 4.86
CA VAL A 21 11.23 4.77 6.03
C VAL A 21 10.33 5.96 6.31
N ALA A 22 10.88 7.19 6.29
CA ALA A 22 10.11 8.40 6.49
C ALA A 22 9.06 8.61 5.39
N LEU A 23 9.44 8.46 4.12
CA LEU A 23 8.51 8.56 2.99
C LEU A 23 7.40 7.52 3.06
N ALA A 24 7.74 6.27 3.38
CA ALA A 24 6.75 5.21 3.57
C ALA A 24 5.80 5.51 4.74
N GLY A 25 6.32 6.14 5.81
CA GLY A 25 5.52 6.62 6.94
C GLY A 25 4.43 7.62 6.54
N GLU A 26 4.68 8.46 5.54
CA GLU A 26 3.68 9.39 4.99
C GLU A 26 2.68 8.69 4.05
N VAL A 27 3.12 7.64 3.34
CA VAL A 27 2.29 6.90 2.37
C VAL A 27 1.31 5.93 3.03
N VAL A 28 1.75 5.22 4.07
CA VAL A 28 0.95 4.15 4.71
C VAL A 28 -0.41 4.63 5.23
N PRO A 29 -0.54 5.80 5.90
CA PRO A 29 -1.84 6.31 6.33
C PRO A 29 -2.82 6.54 5.17
N VAL A 30 -2.33 7.01 4.01
CA VAL A 30 -3.14 7.25 2.81
C VAL A 30 -3.69 5.93 2.27
N ILE A 31 -2.83 4.93 2.07
CA ILE A 31 -3.26 3.61 1.60
C ILE A 31 -4.20 2.94 2.62
N THR A 32 -3.91 3.08 3.91
CA THR A 32 -4.78 2.55 4.99
C THR A 32 -6.18 3.15 4.92
N ALA A 33 -6.30 4.47 4.69
CA ALA A 33 -7.58 5.13 4.51
C ALA A 33 -8.35 4.60 3.29
N MET A 34 -7.66 4.37 2.17
CA MET A 34 -8.27 3.79 0.96
C MET A 34 -8.79 2.36 1.20
N VAL A 35 -7.99 1.51 1.86
CA VAL A 35 -8.38 0.14 2.22
C VAL A 35 -9.57 0.15 3.18
N ARG A 36 -9.52 0.98 4.22
CA ARG A 36 -10.61 1.11 5.20
C ARG A 36 -11.91 1.59 4.57
N ALA A 37 -11.84 2.55 3.65
CA ALA A 37 -13.01 3.01 2.90
C ALA A 37 -13.59 1.89 2.03
N TYR A 38 -12.74 1.12 1.34
CA TYR A 38 -13.17 0.01 0.50
C TYR A 38 -13.90 -1.08 1.31
N THR A 39 -13.36 -1.46 2.47
CA THR A 39 -13.95 -2.51 3.32
C THR A 39 -15.04 -2.00 4.25
N ARG A 40 -15.27 -0.68 4.31
CA ARG A 40 -16.14 0.00 5.30
C ARG A 40 -15.77 -0.38 6.74
N GLY A 41 -14.47 -0.41 7.02
CA GLY A 41 -13.91 -0.76 8.32
C GLY A 41 -13.95 -2.25 8.68
N ARG A 42 -14.48 -3.14 7.82
CA ARG A 42 -14.39 -4.58 8.08
C ARG A 42 -12.94 -5.06 7.96
N GLY A 43 -12.53 -5.91 8.90
CA GLY A 43 -11.15 -6.37 9.01
C GLY A 43 -10.24 -5.41 9.78
N PHE A 44 -10.80 -4.36 10.38
CA PHE A 44 -10.10 -3.48 11.32
C PHE A 44 -10.63 -3.67 12.75
N THR A 45 -9.75 -3.57 13.74
CA THR A 45 -10.06 -3.54 15.18
C THR A 45 -9.25 -2.41 15.80
N ASP A 46 -9.90 -1.47 16.49
CA ASP A 46 -9.24 -0.31 17.12
C ASP A 46 -8.29 0.43 16.17
N ASP A 47 -8.76 0.69 14.94
CA ASP A 47 -8.01 1.30 13.83
C ASP A 47 -6.86 0.45 13.25
N GLU A 48 -6.60 -0.74 13.79
CA GLU A 48 -5.58 -1.66 13.28
C GLU A 48 -6.14 -2.63 12.24
N PRO A 49 -5.50 -2.77 11.07
CA PRO A 49 -5.87 -3.80 10.09
C PRO A 49 -5.47 -5.20 10.58
N ASN A 50 -6.25 -6.21 10.21
CA ASN A 50 -5.82 -7.61 10.32
C ASN A 50 -4.67 -7.92 9.35
N GLY A 51 -4.06 -9.11 9.48
CA GLY A 51 -2.90 -9.48 8.66
C GLY A 51 -3.14 -9.48 7.14
N GLU A 52 -4.35 -9.82 6.69
CA GLU A 52 -4.70 -9.82 5.26
C GLU A 52 -4.75 -8.39 4.70
N LEU A 53 -5.36 -7.46 5.42
CA LEU A 53 -5.43 -6.06 5.02
C LEU A 53 -4.09 -5.35 5.20
N ALA A 54 -3.32 -5.70 6.23
CA ALA A 54 -1.95 -5.21 6.43
C ALA A 54 -1.07 -5.54 5.21
N ALA A 55 -1.15 -6.78 4.70
CA ALA A 55 -0.41 -7.18 3.51
C ALA A 55 -0.76 -6.31 2.29
N VAL A 56 -2.05 -6.03 2.05
CA VAL A 56 -2.50 -5.15 0.97
C VAL A 56 -2.00 -3.71 1.15
N ILE A 57 -2.01 -3.21 2.39
CA ILE A 57 -1.50 -1.88 2.71
C ILE A 57 0.01 -1.80 2.42
N THR A 58 0.78 -2.80 2.84
CA THR A 58 2.22 -2.87 2.58
C THR A 58 2.53 -2.91 1.09
N THR A 59 1.90 -3.79 0.31
CA THR A 59 2.19 -3.91 -1.13
C THR A 59 1.72 -2.70 -1.93
N GLY A 60 0.59 -2.10 -1.56
CA GLY A 60 0.11 -0.85 -2.15
C GLY A 60 1.06 0.32 -1.88
N SER A 61 1.50 0.45 -0.62
CA SER A 61 2.45 1.49 -0.20
C SER A 61 3.80 1.32 -0.88
N ALA A 62 4.32 0.10 -0.97
CA ALA A 62 5.58 -0.20 -1.64
C ALA A 62 5.58 0.25 -3.11
N ARG A 63 4.47 0.08 -3.84
CA ARG A 63 4.36 0.58 -5.23
C ARG A 63 4.29 2.09 -5.32
N MET A 64 3.65 2.76 -4.36
CA MET A 64 3.60 4.22 -4.34
C MET A 64 4.98 4.80 -4.03
N VAL A 65 5.67 4.26 -3.03
CA VAL A 65 7.02 4.69 -2.63
C VAL A 65 8.06 4.38 -3.72
N GLY A 66 7.90 3.28 -4.47
CA GLY A 66 8.82 2.92 -5.56
C GLY A 66 8.74 3.84 -6.79
N ASN A 67 7.63 4.58 -6.96
CA ASN A 67 7.51 5.63 -7.97
C ASN A 67 6.66 6.79 -7.43
N PRO A 68 7.20 7.65 -6.54
CA PRO A 68 6.42 8.66 -5.83
C PRO A 68 5.74 9.67 -6.73
N GLU A 69 6.35 10.01 -7.88
CA GLU A 69 5.79 10.95 -8.85
C GLU A 69 4.57 10.37 -9.58
N GLN A 70 4.40 9.04 -9.58
CA GLN A 70 3.33 8.33 -10.30
C GLN A 70 3.32 8.61 -11.81
N LEU A 71 4.46 9.08 -12.35
CA LEU A 71 4.61 9.41 -13.76
C LEU A 71 5.25 8.25 -14.51
N HIS A 72 4.76 8.06 -15.73
CA HIS A 72 5.37 7.16 -16.68
C HIS A 72 6.67 7.79 -17.20
N THR A 73 7.80 7.19 -16.87
CA THR A 73 9.13 7.75 -17.16
C THR A 73 9.90 6.82 -18.09
N ARG A 74 10.45 7.39 -19.16
CA ARG A 74 11.35 6.69 -20.09
C ARG A 74 12.70 7.38 -20.14
N VAL A 75 13.76 6.64 -19.87
CA VAL A 75 15.15 7.12 -19.94
C VAL A 75 15.92 6.18 -20.86
N GLY A 76 16.23 6.66 -22.06
CA GLY A 76 16.84 5.82 -23.11
C GLY A 76 15.93 4.64 -23.48
N SER A 77 16.45 3.41 -23.32
CA SER A 77 15.72 2.16 -23.53
C SER A 77 15.00 1.64 -22.29
N VAL A 78 15.22 2.24 -21.11
CA VAL A 78 14.58 1.84 -19.86
C VAL A 78 13.28 2.60 -19.69
N GLU A 79 12.25 1.90 -19.27
CA GLU A 79 10.92 2.47 -19.09
C GLU A 79 10.31 2.00 -17.76
N ILE A 80 9.94 2.97 -16.93
CA ILE A 80 9.23 2.77 -15.68
C ILE A 80 7.75 3.02 -15.96
N ARG A 81 7.02 1.93 -16.14
CA ARG A 81 5.56 1.93 -16.35
C ARG A 81 4.76 1.72 -15.06
N ALA A 82 5.44 1.42 -13.96
CA ALA A 82 4.82 1.05 -12.70
C ALA A 82 4.52 2.29 -11.85
N GLY A 83 3.32 2.32 -11.26
CA GLY A 83 2.86 3.31 -10.30
C GLY A 83 1.61 2.79 -9.60
N PHE A 84 1.26 3.36 -8.46
CA PHE A 84 -0.02 3.16 -7.80
C PHE A 84 -1.13 3.91 -8.57
N ASN A 85 -1.70 3.23 -9.57
CA ASN A 85 -2.91 3.65 -10.29
C ASN A 85 -4.19 3.00 -9.75
N GLY A 86 -4.06 2.17 -8.72
CA GLY A 86 -5.13 1.42 -8.09
C GLY A 86 -4.61 0.17 -7.39
N PHE A 87 -5.53 -0.55 -6.76
CA PHE A 87 -5.25 -1.88 -6.23
C PHE A 87 -5.13 -2.89 -7.39
N SER A 88 -4.12 -3.74 -7.32
CA SER A 88 -3.94 -4.86 -8.23
C SER A 88 -5.11 -5.85 -8.12
N LEU A 89 -5.23 -6.74 -9.12
CA LEU A 89 -6.23 -7.79 -9.10
C LEU A 89 -6.10 -8.69 -7.85
N ALA A 90 -4.86 -9.06 -7.49
CA ALA A 90 -4.59 -9.90 -6.33
C ALA A 90 -5.00 -9.22 -5.01
N GLU A 91 -4.64 -7.95 -4.82
CA GLU A 91 -5.08 -7.17 -3.65
C GLU A 91 -6.60 -7.04 -3.61
N THR A 92 -7.23 -6.84 -4.77
CA THR A 92 -8.69 -6.73 -4.86
C THR A 92 -9.37 -8.05 -4.48
N PHE A 93 -8.77 -9.22 -4.73
CA PHE A 93 -9.29 -10.51 -4.22
C PHE A 93 -9.35 -10.53 -2.69
N VAL A 94 -8.30 -10.06 -2.02
CA VAL A 94 -8.26 -9.94 -0.56
C VAL A 94 -9.30 -8.92 -0.08
N LEU A 95 -9.30 -7.72 -0.65
CA LEU A 95 -10.23 -6.65 -0.26
C LEU A 95 -11.70 -7.05 -0.44
N ASN A 96 -12.03 -7.78 -1.50
CA ASN A 96 -13.39 -8.25 -1.77
C ASN A 96 -13.93 -9.18 -0.69
N ARG A 97 -13.07 -9.92 0.02
CA ARG A 97 -13.48 -10.76 1.16
C ARG A 97 -14.09 -9.94 2.30
N TYR A 98 -13.61 -8.72 2.50
CA TYR A 98 -14.06 -7.83 3.56
C TYR A 98 -15.08 -6.79 3.10
N ARG A 99 -15.23 -6.60 1.78
CA ARG A 99 -16.16 -5.63 1.20
C ARG A 99 -17.62 -5.92 1.61
N LYS A 100 -18.34 -4.91 2.06
CA LYS A 100 -19.81 -4.95 2.16
C LYS A 100 -20.39 -4.54 0.81
N ARG A 101 -20.99 -5.50 0.08
CA ARG A 101 -21.74 -5.20 -1.15
C ARG A 101 -23.03 -4.45 -0.80
N ALA A 102 -23.53 -3.65 -1.74
CA ALA A 102 -24.88 -3.11 -1.61
C ALA A 102 -25.86 -4.29 -1.49
N LEU A 103 -26.83 -4.16 -0.57
CA LEU A 103 -27.98 -5.06 -0.51
C LEU A 103 -28.93 -4.72 -1.66
#